data_AF-A0A2N4XP84-F1
#
_entry.id   AF-A0A2N4XP84-F1
#
_cell.length_a   1.000
_cell.length_b   1.000
_cell.length_c   1.000
_cell.angle_alpha   90.00
_cell.angle_beta   90.00
_cell.angle_gamma   90.00
#
_symmetry.space_group_name_H-M   'P 1'
#
loop_
_entity.id
_entity.type
_entity.pdbx_description
1 polymer ?
#
loop_
_entity_poly.entity_id
_entity_poly.type
_entity_poly.pdbx_seq_one_letter_code
_entity_poly.pdbx_strand_id
1 'polypeptide(L)'
;MLVGFLVRMQGSPDSFWFDLAQRGMLVNVGLMLINLVPVPPLDGGRIVVSLLPLRQALAWSRLEPYGFFILIGLLYFGILDYVLRYVAQPILSFLMFFTGL
;
A
#
# COMPACT_ATOMS: atom_id res chain seq x y z
N MET A 1 -9.96 25.24 -30.50
CA MET A 1 -10.35 24.49 -29.28
C MET A 1 -9.98 23.00 -29.39
N LEU A 2 -10.34 22.29 -30.47
CA LEU A 2 -9.98 20.87 -30.68
C LEU A 2 -8.46 20.61 -30.74
N VAL A 3 -7.68 21.41 -31.49
CA VAL A 3 -6.22 21.22 -31.59
C VAL A 3 -5.51 21.46 -30.25
N GLY A 4 -5.92 22.47 -29.48
CA GLY A 4 -5.39 22.71 -28.13
C GLY A 4 -5.76 21.60 -27.13
N PHE A 5 -6.92 20.96 -27.30
CA PHE A 5 -7.32 19.77 -26.52
C PHE A 5 -6.49 18.54 -26.92
N LEU A 6 -6.23 18.34 -28.21
CA LEU A 6 -5.39 17.26 -28.72
C LEU A 6 -3.93 17.41 -28.29
N VAL A 7 -3.38 18.62 -28.31
CA VAL A 7 -2.02 18.91 -27.82
C VAL A 7 -1.91 18.69 -26.31
N ARG A 8 -2.97 18.97 -25.54
CA ARG A 8 -3.00 18.72 -24.08
C ARG A 8 -3.22 17.24 -23.74
N MET A 9 -3.76 16.45 -24.68
CA MET A 9 -3.84 15.00 -24.59
C MET A 9 -2.59 14.29 -25.11
N GLN A 10 -1.78 14.99 -25.90
CA GLN A 10 -0.50 14.50 -26.39
C GLN A 10 0.57 14.78 -25.32
N GLY A 11 0.47 14.08 -24.19
CA GLY A 11 1.60 13.96 -23.27
C GLY A 11 2.82 13.50 -24.06
N SER A 12 3.99 14.10 -23.82
CA SER A 12 5.20 13.61 -24.45
C SER A 12 5.34 12.11 -24.13
N PRO A 13 5.76 11.25 -25.08
CA PRO A 13 5.94 9.82 -24.82
C PRO A 13 6.78 9.57 -23.55
N ASP A 14 7.72 10.48 -23.30
CA ASP A 14 8.62 10.48 -22.14
C ASP A 14 7.88 10.70 -20.81
N SER A 15 6.84 11.55 -20.78
CA SER A 15 6.06 11.79 -19.55
C SER A 15 5.12 10.63 -19.22
N PHE A 16 4.62 9.91 -20.24
CA PHE A 16 3.73 8.76 -20.01
C PHE A 16 4.42 7.62 -19.24
N TRP A 17 5.63 7.24 -19.66
CA TRP A 17 6.38 6.17 -19.00
C TRP A 17 6.80 6.54 -17.59
N PHE A 18 7.14 7.81 -17.38
CA PHE A 18 7.47 8.36 -16.07
C PHE A 18 6.27 8.32 -15.12
N ASP A 19 5.11 8.80 -15.57
CA ASP A 19 3.86 8.76 -14.81
C ASP A 19 3.44 7.32 -14.48
N LEU A 20 3.61 6.40 -15.43
CA LEU A 20 3.31 4.98 -15.23
C LEU A 20 4.24 4.36 -14.18
N ALA A 21 5.54 4.66 -14.23
CA ALA A 21 6.52 4.18 -13.25
C ALA A 21 6.21 4.74 -11.86
N GLN A 22 5.91 6.04 -11.75
CA GLN A 22 5.57 6.69 -10.49
C GLN A 22 4.30 6.09 -9.87
N ARG A 23 3.24 5.90 -10.66
CA ARG A 23 1.98 5.27 -10.22
C ARG A 23 2.18 3.80 -9.85
N GLY A 24 2.97 3.07 -10.65
CA GLY A 24 3.31 1.69 -10.37
C GLY A 24 4.06 1.54 -9.04
N MET A 25 5.00 2.44 -8.77
CA MET A 25 5.74 2.47 -7.50
C MET A 25 4.79 2.74 -6.33
N LEU A 26 3.90 3.73 -6.46
CA LEU A 26 2.89 4.06 -5.44
C LEU A 26 2.00 2.85 -5.12
N VAL A 27 1.49 2.15 -6.14
CA VAL A 27 0.64 0.97 -5.95
C VAL A 27 1.40 -0.16 -5.27
N ASN A 28 2.63 -0.47 -5.69
CA ASN A 28 3.43 -1.53 -5.08
C ASN A 28 3.80 -1.23 -3.63
N VAL A 29 4.19 0.00 -3.32
CA VAL A 29 4.45 0.43 -1.93
C VAL A 29 3.17 0.35 -1.11
N GLY A 30 2.02 0.76 -1.65
CA GLY A 30 0.72 0.61 -1.00
C GLY A 30 0.38 -0.85 -0.69
N LEU A 31 0.53 -1.75 -1.67
CA LEU A 31 0.29 -3.19 -1.49
C LEU A 31 1.26 -3.81 -0.47
N MET A 32 2.55 -3.44 -0.53
CA MET A 32 3.55 -3.88 0.45
C MET A 32 3.13 -3.49 1.87
N LEU A 33 2.74 -2.23 2.07
CA LEU A 33 2.37 -1.74 3.39
C LEU A 33 1.05 -2.35 3.90
N ILE A 34 0.06 -2.56 3.03
CA ILE A 34 -1.17 -3.29 3.40
C ILE A 34 -0.81 -4.70 3.83
N ASN A 35 0.05 -5.40 3.08
CA ASN A 35 0.48 -6.75 3.44
C ASN A 35 1.31 -6.80 4.72
N LEU A 36 1.87 -5.69 5.21
CA LEU A 36 2.56 -5.64 6.50
C LEU A 36 1.64 -5.36 7.69
N VAL A 37 0.36 -5.05 7.45
CA VAL A 37 -0.60 -4.83 8.54
C VAL A 37 -0.77 -6.12 9.34
N PRO A 38 -0.62 -6.09 10.68
CA PRO A 38 -0.72 -7.26 11.54
C PRO A 38 -2.20 -7.64 11.74
N VAL A 39 -2.86 -8.06 10.68
CA VAL A 39 -4.26 -8.50 10.69
C VAL A 39 -4.36 -9.71 9.77
N PRO A 40 -4.75 -10.89 10.28
CA PRO A 40 -5.11 -12.01 9.40
C PRO A 40 -6.19 -11.57 8.39
N PRO A 41 -6.23 -12.02 7.13
CA PRO A 41 -5.37 -13.02 6.49
C PRO A 41 -4.10 -12.44 5.83
N LEU A 42 -3.82 -11.13 6.01
CA LEU A 42 -2.67 -10.45 5.39
C LEU A 42 -1.36 -11.03 5.91
N ASP A 43 -0.29 -10.89 5.11
CA ASP A 43 1.00 -11.50 5.38
C ASP A 43 1.59 -11.05 6.73
N GLY A 44 1.36 -9.81 7.14
CA GLY A 44 1.76 -9.24 8.43
C GLY A 44 1.14 -9.98 9.61
N GLY A 45 -0.09 -10.45 9.46
CA GLY A 45 -0.71 -11.33 10.46
C GLY A 45 0.03 -12.67 10.61
N ARG A 46 0.54 -13.23 9.50
CA ARG A 46 1.33 -14.47 9.50
C ARG A 46 2.74 -14.24 10.07
N ILE A 47 3.34 -13.09 9.79
CA ILE A 47 4.62 -12.66 10.38
C ILE A 47 4.49 -12.55 11.90
N VAL A 48 3.40 -11.97 12.41
CA VAL A 48 3.17 -11.91 13.86
C VAL A 48 3.06 -13.33 14.44
N VAL A 49 2.31 -14.22 13.81
CA VAL A 49 2.17 -15.61 14.26
C VAL A 49 3.51 -16.36 14.30
N SER A 50 4.40 -16.13 13.33
CA SER A 50 5.71 -16.79 13.28
C SER A 50 6.71 -16.25 14.31
N LEU A 51 6.55 -15.00 14.73
CA LEU A 51 7.40 -14.37 15.74
C LEU A 51 6.92 -14.66 17.18
N LEU A 52 5.65 -15.00 17.38
CA LEU A 52 5.07 -15.22 18.70
C LEU A 52 5.30 -16.66 19.21
N PRO A 53 5.49 -16.85 20.54
CA PRO A 53 5.43 -18.16 21.18
C PRO A 53 4.10 -18.87 20.92
N LEU A 54 4.13 -20.21 20.84
CA LEU A 54 2.99 -21.06 20.44
C LEU A 54 1.65 -20.69 21.07
N ARG A 55 1.62 -20.43 22.39
CA ARG A 55 0.37 -20.06 23.10
C ARG A 55 -0.25 -18.75 22.59
N GLN A 56 0.59 -17.76 22.29
CA GLN A 56 0.17 -16.44 21.82
C GLN A 56 -0.20 -16.50 20.33
N ALA A 57 0.56 -17.26 19.54
CA ALA A 57 0.23 -17.57 18.15
C ALA A 57 -1.17 -18.22 18.02
N LEU A 58 -1.49 -19.21 18.87
CA LEU A 58 -2.80 -19.86 18.90
C LEU A 58 -3.94 -18.94 19.35
N ALA A 59 -3.65 -17.95 20.20
CA ALA A 59 -4.64 -16.95 20.57
C ALA A 59 -4.88 -15.97 19.42
N TRP A 60 -3.81 -15.56 18.74
CA TRP A 60 -3.86 -14.66 17.59
C TRP A 60 -4.58 -15.28 16.38
N SER A 61 -4.36 -16.57 16.10
CA SER A 61 -5.03 -17.27 14.99
C SER A 61 -6.55 -17.32 15.13
N ARG A 62 -7.10 -17.15 16.35
CA ARG A 62 -8.56 -17.04 16.55
C ARG A 62 -9.17 -15.80 15.89
N LEU A 63 -8.35 -14.82 15.51
CA LEU A 63 -8.78 -13.62 14.78
C LEU A 63 -8.95 -13.88 13.27
N GLU A 64 -8.46 -15.00 12.72
CA GLU A 64 -8.57 -15.30 11.28
C GLU A 64 -9.98 -15.13 10.70
N PRO A 65 -11.05 -15.69 11.30
CA PRO A 65 -12.40 -15.57 10.76
C PRO A 65 -12.93 -14.13 10.71
N TYR A 66 -12.43 -13.26 11.60
CA TYR A 66 -12.85 -11.86 11.70
C TYR A 66 -11.94 -10.91 10.94
N GLY A 67 -10.81 -11.40 10.43
CA GLY A 67 -9.76 -10.63 9.79
C GLY A 67 -10.25 -9.67 8.71
N PHE A 68 -11.12 -10.17 7.83
CA PHE A 68 -11.72 -9.37 6.77
C PHE A 68 -12.59 -8.22 7.31
N PHE A 69 -13.39 -8.47 8.36
CA PHE A 69 -14.21 -7.44 8.99
C PHE A 69 -13.38 -6.39 9.72
N ILE A 70 -12.28 -6.80 10.36
CA ILE A 70 -11.31 -5.88 10.99
C ILE A 70 -10.71 -4.95 9.93
N LEU A 71 -10.31 -5.51 8.77
CA LEU A 71 -9.75 -4.73 7.67
C LEU A 71 -10.77 -3.73 7.11
N ILE A 72 -12.03 -4.13 6.91
CA ILE A 72 -13.10 -3.22 6.50
C ILE A 72 -13.29 -2.11 7.54
N GLY A 73 -13.30 -2.45 8.83
CA GLY A 73 -13.39 -1.44 9.90
C GLY A 73 -12.25 -0.43 9.83
N LEU A 74 -11.00 -0.90 9.72
CA LEU A 74 -9.81 -0.05 9.58
C LEU A 74 -9.88 0.88 8.35
N LEU A 75 -10.42 0.39 7.24
CA LEU A 75 -10.65 1.20 6.03
C LEU A 75 -11.76 2.23 6.24
N TYR A 76 -12.90 1.81 6.81
CA TYR A 76 -14.06 2.66 7.04
C TYR A 76 -13.75 3.83 7.97
N PHE A 77 -12.99 3.59 9.04
CA PHE A 77 -12.56 4.63 9.97
C PHE A 77 -11.40 5.49 9.44
N GLY A 78 -10.87 5.19 8.25
CA GLY A 78 -9.74 5.92 7.66
C GLY A 78 -8.40 5.70 8.38
N ILE A 79 -8.35 4.80 9.37
CA ILE A 79 -7.11 4.48 10.12
C ILE A 79 -6.08 3.89 9.18
N LEU A 80 -6.52 3.00 8.27
CA LEU A 80 -5.63 2.38 7.30
C LEU A 80 -5.01 3.44 6.36
N ASP A 81 -5.80 4.33 5.77
CA ASP A 81 -5.28 5.40 4.89
C ASP A 81 -4.33 6.34 5.63
N TYR A 82 -4.67 6.72 6.87
CA TYR A 82 -3.80 7.54 7.71
C TYR A 82 -2.45 6.86 7.93
N VAL A 83 -2.43 5.64 8.47
CA VAL A 83 -1.18 4.91 8.76
C VAL A 83 -0.38 4.67 7.49
N LEU A 84 -1.03 4.20 6.42
CA LEU A 84 -0.36 3.94 5.14
C LEU A 84 0.27 5.22 4.59
N ARG A 85 -0.41 6.36 4.62
CA ARG A 85 0.16 7.61 4.11
C ARG A 85 1.37 8.07 4.93
N TYR A 86 1.28 8.02 6.27
CA TYR A 86 2.39 8.42 7.12
C TYR A 86 3.64 7.55 6.93
N VAL A 87 3.45 6.25 6.65
CA VAL A 87 4.57 5.32 6.42
C VAL A 87 5.03 5.33 4.96
N ALA A 88 4.13 5.47 3.99
CA ALA A 88 4.45 5.43 2.56
C ALA A 88 5.22 6.67 2.11
N GLN A 89 4.90 7.86 2.61
CA GLN A 89 5.52 9.11 2.18
C GLN A 89 7.06 9.12 2.30
N PRO A 90 7.68 8.74 3.44
CA PRO A 90 9.13 8.68 3.53
C PRO A 90 9.75 7.59 2.65
N ILE A 91 9.04 6.47 2.44
CA ILE A 91 9.51 5.39 1.55
C ILE A 91 9.49 5.87 0.09
N LEU A 92 8.40 6.51 -0.33
CA LEU A 92 8.26 7.03 -1.68
C LEU A 92 9.23 8.18 -1.94
N SER A 93 9.43 9.10 -1.00
CA SER A 93 10.42 10.18 -1.16
C SER A 93 11.84 9.65 -1.28
N PHE A 94 12.19 8.62 -0.49
CA PHE A 94 13.45 7.91 -0.62
C PHE A 94 13.56 7.25 -2.01
N LEU A 95 12.58 6.45 -2.43
CA LEU A 95 12.64 5.75 -3.72
C LEU A 95 12.70 6.72 -4.91
N MET A 96 11.94 7.81 -4.88
CA MET A 96 11.99 8.86 -5.91
C MET A 96 13.37 9.51 -5.98
N PHE A 97 13.93 9.89 -4.83
CA PHE A 97 15.30 10.43 -4.75
C PHE A 97 16.35 9.48 -5.37
N PHE A 98 16.25 8.18 -5.13
CA PHE A 98 17.19 7.19 -5.68
C PHE A 98 16.97 6.87 -7.16
N THR A 99 15.71 6.83 -7.61
CA THR A 99 15.37 6.47 -8.99
C THR A 99 15.44 7.64 -9.97
N GLY A 100 15.52 8.87 -9.46
CA GLY A 100 15.47 10.09 -10.28
C GLY A 100 14.09 10.34 -10.89
N LEU A 101 13.05 9.67 -10.35
CA LEU A 101 11.63 9.92 -10.62
C LEU A 101 11.07 11.02 -9.69
#